data_AF-F5HKJ8-F1
#
_entry.id   AF-F5HKJ8-F1
#
_cell.length_a   1.000
_cell.length_b   1.000
_cell.length_c   1.000
_cell.angle_alpha   90.00
_cell.angle_beta   90.00
_cell.angle_gamma   90.00
#
_symmetry.space_group_name_H-M   'P 1'
#
loop_
_entity.id
_entity.type
_entity.pdbx_description
1 polymer ?
#
loop_
_entity_poly.entity_id
_entity_poly.type
_entity_poly.pdbx_seq_one_letter_code
_entity_poly.pdbx_strand_id
1 'polypeptide(L)'
;MLKAVLIAVYLPSLIYGIAVRPCANNAPVPQEVRVVGCTAEPCTVQIGGLVDMDLDFVAPRATNGMRATLDIFLGTFRVPYDLPVEQQNACNFLKDGNCPLTPGEFVNYHLSTPAAAPFAGITVDLQLQLADDNGQALLCFRSSARIVSG
;
A
#
# COMPACT_ATOMS: atom_id res chain seq x y z
N MET A 1 19.39 -31.48 -40.85
CA MET A 1 18.75 -31.65 -39.53
C MET A 1 18.78 -30.30 -38.83
N LEU A 2 17.69 -29.54 -38.88
CA LEU A 2 17.62 -28.18 -38.34
C LEU A 2 17.18 -28.27 -36.87
N LYS A 3 18.10 -28.03 -35.94
CA LYS A 3 17.80 -27.94 -34.50
C LYS A 3 17.09 -26.60 -34.26
N ALA A 4 15.78 -26.63 -34.08
CA ALA A 4 15.02 -25.47 -33.64
C ALA A 4 15.38 -25.16 -32.18
N VAL A 5 16.13 -24.07 -31.97
CA VAL A 5 16.40 -23.53 -30.64
C VAL A 5 15.20 -22.69 -30.24
N LEU A 6 14.40 -23.18 -29.29
CA LEU A 6 13.29 -22.44 -28.68
C LEU A 6 13.90 -21.42 -27.70
N ILE A 7 14.03 -20.16 -28.13
CA ILE A 7 14.37 -19.05 -27.24
C ILE A 7 13.08 -18.65 -26.52
N ALA A 8 12.96 -19.00 -25.24
CA ALA A 8 11.89 -18.50 -24.37
C ALA A 8 12.13 -17.00 -24.11
N VAL A 9 11.35 -16.15 -24.77
CA VAL A 9 11.33 -14.70 -24.49
C VAL A 9 10.55 -14.49 -23.20
N TYR A 10 11.26 -14.28 -22.10
CA TYR A 10 10.66 -13.81 -20.85
C TYR A 10 10.31 -12.32 -21.02
N LEU A 11 9.04 -12.04 -21.31
CA LEU A 11 8.53 -10.67 -21.26
C LEU A 11 8.56 -10.22 -19.79
N PRO A 12 9.25 -9.12 -19.45
CA PRO A 12 9.18 -8.56 -18.11
C PRO A 12 7.72 -8.19 -17.84
N SER A 13 7.14 -8.74 -16.77
CA SER A 13 5.82 -8.34 -16.31
C SER A 13 5.91 -6.87 -15.89
N LEU A 14 5.26 -5.99 -16.65
CA LEU A 14 5.13 -4.59 -16.28
C LEU A 14 4.22 -4.54 -15.04
N ILE A 15 4.82 -4.22 -13.88
CA ILE A 15 4.07 -3.95 -12.65
C ILE A 15 3.49 -2.55 -12.81
N TYR A 16 2.22 -2.46 -13.18
CA TYR A 16 1.49 -1.21 -13.23
C TYR A 16 0.90 -0.91 -11.86
N GLY A 17 1.01 0.33 -11.39
CA GLY A 17 0.26 0.79 -10.23
C GLY A 17 -1.26 0.74 -10.43
N ILE A 18 -2.00 0.66 -9.32
CA ILE A 18 -3.46 0.73 -9.29
C ILE A 18 -3.93 2.18 -9.16
N ALA A 19 -5.09 2.49 -9.74
CA ALA A 19 -5.76 3.75 -9.47
C ALA A 19 -6.34 3.73 -8.05
N VAL A 20 -6.09 4.78 -7.27
CA VAL A 20 -6.57 4.92 -5.89
C VAL A 20 -7.46 6.15 -5.73
N ARG A 21 -8.27 6.16 -4.68
CA ARG A 21 -9.19 7.27 -4.35
C ARG A 21 -8.59 8.17 -3.27
N PRO A 22 -8.85 9.48 -3.26
CA PRO A 22 -8.42 10.35 -2.18
C PRO A 22 -9.17 10.06 -0.87
N CYS A 23 -8.52 10.36 0.26
CA CYS A 23 -9.17 10.34 1.57
C CYS A 23 -9.99 11.62 1.82
N ALA A 24 -10.94 11.54 2.76
CA ALA A 24 -11.80 12.68 3.13
C ALA A 24 -11.06 13.85 3.81
N ASN A 25 -9.85 13.62 4.30
CA ASN A 25 -9.01 14.64 4.94
C ASN A 25 -8.24 15.53 3.94
N ASN A 26 -8.45 15.34 2.63
CA ASN A 26 -7.79 16.07 1.56
C ASN A 26 -6.25 15.99 1.59
N ALA A 27 -5.69 14.97 2.23
CA ALA A 27 -4.26 14.72 2.13
C ALA A 27 -3.88 14.35 0.69
N PRO A 28 -2.64 14.65 0.25
CA PRO A 28 -2.15 14.24 -1.06
C PRO A 28 -2.29 12.73 -1.26
N VAL A 29 -2.59 12.31 -2.49
CA VAL A 29 -2.49 10.90 -2.90
C VAL A 29 -1.05 10.62 -3.37
N PRO A 30 -0.55 9.38 -3.20
CA PRO A 30 0.74 8.98 -3.76
C PRO A 30 0.75 9.06 -5.29
N GLN A 31 1.95 9.13 -5.87
CA GLN A 31 2.13 9.12 -7.33
C GLN A 31 1.82 7.76 -7.93
N GLU A 32 2.19 6.69 -7.21
CA GLU A 32 1.93 5.32 -7.62
C GLU A 32 1.69 4.44 -6.39
N VAL A 33 0.81 3.44 -6.53
CA VAL A 33 0.60 2.37 -5.56
C VAL A 33 0.65 1.05 -6.32
N ARG A 34 1.54 0.15 -5.95
CA ARG A 34 1.70 -1.18 -6.56
C ARG A 34 1.39 -2.22 -5.51
N VAL A 35 0.47 -3.13 -5.81
CA VAL A 35 0.09 -4.22 -4.90
C VAL A 35 0.41 -5.54 -5.60
N VAL A 36 1.16 -6.42 -4.94
CA VAL A 36 1.55 -7.71 -5.51
C VAL A 36 0.31 -8.52 -5.89
N GLY A 37 0.25 -8.95 -7.15
CA GLY A 37 -0.87 -9.74 -7.67
C GLY A 37 -2.15 -8.95 -7.96
N CYS A 38 -2.12 -7.61 -7.91
CA CYS A 38 -3.28 -6.77 -8.22
C CYS A 38 -2.91 -5.67 -9.22
N THR A 39 -3.55 -5.71 -10.40
CA THR A 39 -3.40 -4.70 -11.46
C THR A 39 -4.61 -3.79 -11.61
N ALA A 40 -5.73 -4.12 -10.96
CA ALA A 40 -6.96 -3.33 -10.94
C ALA A 40 -7.78 -3.64 -9.69
N GLU A 41 -8.48 -2.62 -9.19
CA GLU A 41 -9.38 -2.76 -8.04
C GLU A 41 -10.68 -3.48 -8.42
N PRO A 42 -11.32 -4.24 -7.49
CA PRO A 42 -10.87 -4.50 -6.13
C PRO A 42 -9.77 -5.57 -6.05
N CYS A 43 -8.72 -5.32 -5.28
CA CYS A 43 -7.65 -6.30 -5.07
C CYS A 43 -8.16 -7.50 -4.26
N THR A 44 -7.79 -8.72 -4.65
CA THR A 44 -8.16 -9.92 -3.89
C THR A 44 -7.21 -10.09 -2.71
N VAL A 45 -7.75 -10.16 -1.49
CA VAL A 45 -7.01 -10.38 -0.26
C VAL A 45 -7.50 -11.67 0.38
N GLN A 46 -6.61 -12.66 0.47
CA GLN A 46 -6.91 -13.96 1.07
C GLN A 46 -6.61 -13.92 2.57
N ILE A 47 -7.57 -14.34 3.40
CA ILE A 47 -7.38 -14.43 4.85
C ILE A 47 -6.23 -15.40 5.16
N GLY A 48 -5.31 -15.01 6.04
CA GLY A 48 -4.10 -15.77 6.36
C GLY A 48 -2.96 -15.58 5.34
N GLY A 49 -3.21 -14.87 4.23
CA GLY A 49 -2.19 -14.42 3.29
C GLY A 49 -1.48 -13.14 3.73
N LEU A 50 -0.67 -12.59 2.82
CA LEU A 50 0.00 -11.31 2.99
C LEU A 50 -0.54 -10.29 1.99
N VAL A 51 -0.75 -9.06 2.44
CA VAL A 51 -0.90 -7.89 1.58
C VAL A 51 0.47 -7.25 1.45
N ASP A 52 1.03 -7.30 0.25
CA ASP A 52 2.36 -6.77 -0.08
C ASP A 52 2.21 -5.65 -1.09
N MET A 53 2.66 -4.44 -0.72
CA MET A 53 2.54 -3.26 -1.54
C MET A 53 3.76 -2.34 -1.43
N ASP A 54 3.96 -1.56 -2.49
CA ASP A 54 4.84 -0.40 -2.52
C ASP A 54 4.03 0.83 -2.91
N LEU A 55 4.39 1.99 -2.38
CA LEU A 55 3.89 3.27 -2.88
C LEU A 55 5.03 4.26 -3.06
N ASP A 56 4.85 5.16 -4.01
CA ASP A 56 5.79 6.23 -4.31
C ASP A 56 5.14 7.58 -4.04
N PHE A 57 5.85 8.46 -3.35
CA PHE A 57 5.41 9.83 -3.15
C PHE A 57 6.58 10.80 -3.06
N VAL A 58 6.27 12.09 -3.21
CA VAL A 58 7.21 13.18 -2.96
C VAL A 58 6.86 13.80 -1.62
N ALA A 59 7.81 13.85 -0.71
CA ALA A 59 7.61 14.39 0.63
C ALA A 59 7.15 15.86 0.56
N PRO A 60 5.93 16.20 1.03
CA PRO A 60 5.42 17.57 0.91
C PRO A 60 6.06 18.53 1.91
N ARG A 61 6.70 18.00 2.95
CA ARG A 61 7.32 18.75 4.03
C ARG A 61 8.39 17.91 4.74
N ALA A 62 9.21 18.57 5.55
CA ALA A 62 10.21 17.91 6.37
C ALA A 62 9.54 17.15 7.52
N THR A 63 10.09 16.00 7.89
CA THR A 63 9.67 15.27 9.10
C THR A 63 10.80 14.41 9.65
N ASN A 64 10.90 14.30 10.98
CA ASN A 64 11.87 13.40 11.62
C ASN A 64 11.37 11.96 11.71
N GLY A 65 10.06 11.76 11.60
CA GLY A 65 9.41 10.46 11.76
C GLY A 65 8.18 10.31 10.87
N MET A 66 7.82 9.07 10.58
CA MET A 66 6.64 8.77 9.78
C MET A 66 5.88 7.61 10.40
N ARG A 67 4.58 7.78 10.58
CA ARG A 67 3.69 6.77 11.15
C ARG A 67 2.70 6.27 10.12
N ALA A 68 2.64 4.96 9.92
CA ALA A 68 1.67 4.32 9.06
C ALA A 68 0.40 3.92 9.83
N THR A 69 -0.75 4.10 9.20
CA THR A 69 -2.03 3.54 9.65
C THR A 69 -2.77 2.91 8.48
N LEU A 70 -3.41 1.77 8.73
CA LEU A 70 -4.29 1.09 7.80
C LEU A 70 -5.66 0.92 8.45
N ASP A 71 -6.62 1.73 8.04
CA ASP A 71 -8.03 1.61 8.47
C ASP A 71 -8.82 0.79 7.45
N ILE A 72 -9.73 -0.05 7.94
CA ILE A 72 -10.59 -0.89 7.10
C ILE A 72 -12.05 -0.46 7.29
N PHE A 73 -12.77 -0.22 6.20
CA PHE A 73 -14.15 0.20 6.20
C PHE A 73 -15.05 -0.78 5.45
N LEU A 74 -16.12 -1.22 6.11
CA LEU A 74 -17.25 -1.92 5.49
C LEU A 74 -18.42 -0.93 5.39
N GLY A 75 -18.54 -0.28 4.24
CA GLY A 75 -19.42 0.88 4.08
C GLY A 75 -18.97 2.02 5.01
N THR A 76 -19.82 2.41 5.95
CA THR A 76 -19.50 3.46 6.94
C THR A 76 -18.93 2.92 8.26
N PHE A 77 -18.87 1.60 8.43
CA PHE A 77 -18.38 0.97 9.66
C PHE A 77 -16.87 0.72 9.59
N ARG A 78 -16.12 1.20 10.60
CA ARG A 78 -14.70 0.86 10.77
C ARG A 78 -14.58 -0.54 11.35
N VAL A 79 -13.89 -1.42 10.65
CA VAL A 79 -13.52 -2.75 11.13
C VAL A 79 -12.26 -2.60 12.00
N PRO A 80 -12.25 -3.12 13.24
CA PRO A 80 -11.07 -3.07 14.09
C PRO A 80 -9.91 -3.85 13.47
N TYR A 81 -8.87 -3.13 13.09
CA TYR A 81 -7.60 -3.65 12.63
C TYR A 81 -6.55 -2.56 12.88
N ASP A 82 -5.41 -2.97 13.42
CA ASP A 82 -4.24 -2.10 13.59
C ASP A 82 -3.05 -2.80 12.94
N LEU A 83 -2.20 -2.02 12.26
CA LEU A 83 -0.94 -2.53 11.75
C LEU A 83 -0.09 -3.08 12.91
N PRO A 84 0.70 -4.15 12.69
CA PRO A 84 1.67 -4.62 13.66
C PRO A 84 2.54 -3.47 14.18
N VAL A 85 2.87 -3.47 15.47
CA VAL A 85 3.53 -2.34 16.14
C VAL A 85 4.83 -1.95 15.43
N GLU A 86 5.57 -2.93 14.97
CA GLU A 86 6.80 -2.74 14.21
C GLU A 86 6.56 -2.00 12.88
N GLN A 87 5.42 -2.24 12.21
CA GLN A 87 5.05 -1.63 10.93
C GLN A 87 4.46 -0.22 11.07
N GLN A 88 4.08 0.18 12.28
CA GLN A 88 3.56 1.53 12.52
C GLN A 88 4.64 2.59 12.36
N ASN A 89 5.92 2.28 12.63
CA ASN A 89 7.03 3.17 12.31
C ASN A 89 7.43 3.01 10.85
N ALA A 90 6.84 3.81 9.98
CA ALA A 90 6.97 3.70 8.53
C ALA A 90 8.40 3.99 8.03
N CYS A 91 9.19 4.76 8.79
CA CYS A 91 10.60 5.02 8.46
C CYS A 91 11.44 3.75 8.34
N ASN A 92 11.05 2.67 9.02
CA ASN A 92 11.77 1.39 9.00
C ASN A 92 11.54 0.59 7.71
N PHE A 93 10.60 0.99 6.86
CA PHE A 93 10.19 0.25 5.65
C PHE A 93 10.28 1.08 4.39
N LEU A 94 11.16 2.08 4.38
CA LEU A 94 11.51 2.81 3.16
C LEU A 94 12.47 1.96 2.32
N LYS A 95 12.12 1.72 1.05
CA LYS A 95 13.06 1.15 0.07
C LYS A 95 13.92 2.23 -0.55
N ASP A 96 13.37 3.43 -0.71
CA ASP A 96 14.06 4.64 -1.13
C ASP A 96 13.67 5.81 -0.22
N GLY A 97 14.65 6.63 0.14
CA GLY A 97 14.53 7.68 1.16
C GLY A 97 14.90 7.19 2.57
N ASN A 98 15.12 8.11 3.49
CA ASN A 98 15.33 7.79 4.91
C ASN A 98 14.84 8.93 5.80
N CYS A 99 14.37 8.61 7.01
CA CYS A 99 14.05 9.65 7.98
C CYS A 99 15.36 10.20 8.60
N PRO A 100 15.51 11.54 8.75
CA PRO A 100 14.51 12.58 8.48
C PRO A 100 14.31 12.87 6.98
N LEU A 101 13.05 13.02 6.57
CA LEU A 101 12.69 13.36 5.19
C LEU A 101 12.85 14.87 4.94
N THR A 102 13.25 15.20 3.72
CA THR A 102 13.34 16.58 3.23
C THR A 102 12.19 16.92 2.26
N PRO A 103 11.71 18.18 2.21
CA PRO A 103 10.68 18.56 1.25
C PRO A 103 11.15 18.35 -0.19
N GLY A 104 10.33 17.73 -1.03
CA GLY A 104 10.65 17.43 -2.42
C GLY A 104 11.43 16.12 -2.62
N GLU A 105 11.77 15.41 -1.55
CA GLU A 105 12.42 14.10 -1.62
C GLU A 105 11.47 13.05 -2.17
N PHE A 106 11.96 12.23 -3.11
CA PHE A 106 11.24 11.04 -3.56
C PHE A 106 11.40 9.92 -2.53
N VAL A 107 10.29 9.27 -2.21
CA VAL A 107 10.23 8.22 -1.19
C VAL A 107 9.47 7.02 -1.74
N ASN A 108 10.04 5.83 -1.60
CA ASN A 108 9.38 4.56 -1.84
C ASN A 108 9.14 3.87 -0.49
N TYR A 109 7.87 3.72 -0.12
CA TYR A 109 7.45 3.06 1.11
C TYR A 109 6.90 1.67 0.81
N HIS A 110 7.39 0.67 1.53
CA HIS A 110 6.95 -0.71 1.44
C HIS A 110 6.10 -1.10 2.64
N LEU A 111 5.00 -1.83 2.40
CA LEU A 111 4.19 -2.43 3.43
C LEU A 111 3.92 -3.90 3.06
N SER A 112 4.26 -4.80 3.97
CA SER A 112 3.93 -6.22 3.86
C SER A 112 3.30 -6.69 5.16
N THR A 113 1.98 -6.89 5.16
CA THR A 113 1.21 -7.11 6.39
C THR A 113 0.26 -8.31 6.30
N PRO A 114 0.08 -9.10 7.38
CA PRO A 114 -0.84 -10.22 7.39
C PRO A 114 -2.30 -9.78 7.20
N ALA A 115 -3.01 -10.50 6.33
CA ALA A 115 -4.43 -10.34 6.13
C ALA A 115 -5.23 -11.10 7.20
N ALA A 116 -5.74 -10.38 8.19
CA ALA A 116 -6.64 -10.91 9.21
C ALA A 116 -8.00 -10.23 9.09
N ALA A 117 -9.06 -11.03 8.90
CA ALA A 117 -10.43 -10.55 8.87
C ALA A 117 -11.36 -11.57 9.54
N PRO A 118 -12.40 -11.12 10.29
CA PRO A 118 -13.37 -12.01 10.91
C PRO A 118 -14.36 -12.63 9.91
N PHE A 119 -14.47 -12.07 8.70
CA PHE A 119 -15.43 -12.48 7.67
C PHE A 119 -14.80 -12.50 6.28
N ALA A 120 -15.28 -13.40 5.42
CA ALA A 120 -14.92 -13.51 4.00
C ALA A 120 -16.11 -13.23 3.09
N GLY A 121 -15.87 -13.06 1.79
CA GLY A 121 -16.92 -12.87 0.79
C GLY A 121 -17.45 -11.44 0.68
N ILE A 122 -16.74 -10.48 1.27
CA ILE A 122 -17.12 -9.07 1.31
C ILE A 122 -16.08 -8.21 0.58
N THR A 123 -16.50 -7.01 0.15
CA THR A 123 -15.59 -5.97 -0.34
C THR A 123 -15.50 -4.87 0.71
N VAL A 124 -14.29 -4.45 1.04
CA VAL A 124 -13.99 -3.38 1.99
C VAL A 124 -13.19 -2.28 1.32
N ASP A 125 -13.25 -1.09 1.90
CA ASP A 125 -12.33 0.00 1.58
C ASP A 125 -11.19 0.02 2.59
N LEU A 126 -9.96 -0.11 2.09
CA LEU A 126 -8.74 0.10 2.84
C LEU A 126 -8.36 1.57 2.74
N GLN A 127 -7.98 2.19 3.84
CA GLN A 127 -7.47 3.55 3.89
C GLN A 127 -6.08 3.52 4.50
N LEU A 128 -5.07 3.79 3.69
CA LEU A 128 -3.70 3.91 4.15
C LEU A 128 -3.33 5.38 4.28
N GLN A 129 -2.73 5.74 5.41
CA GLN A 129 -2.22 7.07 5.68
C GLN A 129 -0.80 6.97 6.23
N LEU A 130 0.07 7.84 5.72
CA LEU A 130 1.36 8.13 6.33
C LEU A 130 1.27 9.52 6.96
N ALA A 131 1.53 9.61 8.26
CA ALA A 131 1.53 10.85 9.01
C ALA A 131 2.93 11.22 9.50
N ASP A 132 3.21 12.51 9.63
CA ASP A 132 4.46 13.01 10.20
C ASP A 132 4.51 12.88 11.74
N ASP A 133 5.60 13.37 12.33
CA ASP A 133 5.82 13.45 13.77
C ASP A 133 4.80 14.35 14.52
N ASN A 134 4.14 15.26 13.81
CA ASN A 134 3.06 16.10 14.34
C ASN A 134 1.66 15.49 14.15
N GLY A 135 1.57 14.27 13.61
CA GLY A 135 0.32 13.57 13.32
C GLY A 135 -0.45 14.13 12.12
N GLN A 136 0.13 15.03 11.34
CA GLN A 136 -0.46 15.54 10.10
C GLN A 136 -0.23 14.54 8.97
N ALA A 137 -1.21 14.37 8.07
CA ALA A 137 -1.06 13.45 6.94
C ALA A 137 -0.02 13.98 5.93
N LEU A 138 0.98 13.17 5.60
CA LEU A 138 1.88 13.39 4.45
C LEU A 138 1.18 12.95 3.17
N LEU A 139 0.48 11.82 3.23
CA LEU A 139 -0.39 11.32 2.19
C LEU A 139 -1.51 10.47 2.78
N CYS A 140 -2.59 10.31 2.02
CA CYS A 140 -3.64 9.35 2.33
C CYS A 140 -4.34 8.90 1.04
N PHE A 141 -4.60 7.60 0.92
CA PHE A 141 -5.43 7.08 -0.17
C PHE A 141 -6.36 5.98 0.32
N ARG A 142 -7.39 5.73 -0.49
CA ARG A 142 -8.33 4.61 -0.34
C ARG A 142 -8.23 3.66 -1.51
N SER A 143 -8.24 2.37 -1.21
CA SER A 143 -8.31 1.29 -2.19
C SER A 143 -9.41 0.29 -1.83
N SER A 144 -10.00 -0.37 -2.83
CA SER A 144 -11.00 -1.43 -2.59
C SER A 144 -10.35 -2.81 -2.59
N ALA A 145 -10.72 -3.64 -1.61
CA ALA A 145 -10.24 -5.01 -1.48
C ALA A 145 -11.40 -5.99 -1.32
N ARG A 146 -11.36 -7.09 -2.09
CA ARG A 146 -12.26 -8.24 -1.95
C ARG A 146 -11.62 -9.27 -1.03
N ILE A 147 -12.24 -9.49 0.12
CA ILE A 147 -11.77 -10.46 1.12
C ILE A 147 -12.29 -11.85 0.76
N VAL A 148 -11.38 -12.81 0.62
CA VAL A 148 -11.71 -14.22 0.30
C VAL A 148 -11.19 -15.16 1.38
N SER A 149 -11.82 -16.34 1.50
CA SER A 149 -11.39 -17.37 2.43
C SER A 149 -10.00 -17.90 2.10
N GLY A 150 -9.24 -18.23 3.14
CA GLY A 150 -7.95 -18.93 3.07
C GLY A 150 -8.07 -20.33 2.50
#